data_AF-A0A3N2MKI8-F1
#
_entry.id   AF-A0A3N2MKI8-F1
#
_cell.length_a   1.000
_cell.length_b   1.000
_cell.length_c   1.000
_cell.angle_alpha   90.00
_cell.angle_beta   90.00
_cell.angle_gamma   90.00
#
_symmetry.space_group_name_H-M   'P 1'
#
loop_
_entity.id
_entity.type
_entity.pdbx_description
1 polymer ?
#
loop_
_entity_poly.entity_id
_entity_poly.type
_entity_poly.pdbx_seq_one_letter_code
_entity_poly.pdbx_strand_id
1 'polypeptide(L)'
;MAKGYKTGGRQKGTPNKSNPIKGILINHSAEYFSKRLQTDAISGGAREIQRARLVQETDGTIRKVIDTVPLTDSNGFPLNLSDFEADMLALDPAERMSAELKILEFHTPRMKSQDINMEVNMGPRTIEDTLKALCGCGEEDEDE
;
A
#
# COMPACT_ATOMS: atom_id res chain seq x y z
N MET A 1 -22.94 -43.17 10.93
CA MET A 1 -22.56 -41.75 10.71
C MET A 1 -21.42 -41.69 9.71
N ALA A 2 -21.65 -41.17 8.50
CA ALA A 2 -20.63 -41.12 7.45
C ALA A 2 -19.64 -39.95 7.71
N LYS A 3 -18.35 -40.28 7.86
CA LYS A 3 -17.26 -39.32 8.01
C LYS A 3 -17.04 -38.62 6.66
N GLY A 4 -17.52 -37.37 6.53
CA GLY A 4 -17.28 -36.55 5.35
C GLY A 4 -15.80 -36.20 5.23
N TYR A 5 -15.07 -36.91 4.38
CA TYR A 5 -13.70 -36.53 4.00
C TYR A 5 -13.77 -35.32 3.07
N LYS A 6 -13.09 -34.23 3.41
CA LYS A 6 -12.94 -33.05 2.53
C LYS A 6 -12.16 -33.48 1.27
N THR A 7 -12.86 -33.87 0.21
CA THR A 7 -12.26 -34.21 -1.08
C THR A 7 -11.97 -32.93 -1.85
N GLY A 8 -10.70 -32.50 -1.86
CA GLY A 8 -10.23 -31.50 -2.83
C GLY A 8 -9.70 -30.18 -2.26
N GLY A 9 -9.12 -30.16 -1.06
CA GLY A 9 -8.31 -29.03 -0.60
C GLY A 9 -6.90 -29.03 -1.19
N ARG A 10 -6.26 -27.85 -1.29
CA ARG A 10 -4.82 -27.75 -1.57
C ARG A 10 -4.04 -28.65 -0.61
N GLN A 11 -3.26 -29.59 -1.15
CA GLN A 11 -2.42 -30.44 -0.33
C GLN A 11 -1.38 -29.56 0.38
N LYS A 12 -1.38 -29.61 1.72
CA LYS A 12 -0.39 -28.91 2.55
C LYS A 12 1.00 -29.31 2.04
N GLY A 13 1.73 -28.35 1.46
CA GLY A 13 3.06 -28.60 0.90
C GLY A 13 3.14 -28.71 -0.63
N THR A 14 2.08 -28.48 -1.42
CA THR A 14 2.25 -28.25 -2.86
C THR A 14 3.12 -27.01 -3.04
N PRO A 15 4.37 -27.11 -3.53
CA PRO A 15 5.25 -25.96 -3.67
C PRO A 15 4.55 -24.95 -4.58
N ASN A 16 4.43 -23.69 -4.15
CA ASN A 16 3.91 -22.64 -5.01
C ASN A 16 4.74 -22.66 -6.29
N LYS A 17 4.09 -22.90 -7.44
CA LYS A 17 4.74 -22.88 -8.75
C LYS A 17 5.57 -21.60 -8.84
N SER A 18 6.86 -21.73 -9.14
CA SER A 18 7.74 -20.57 -9.27
C SER A 18 7.12 -19.65 -10.30
N ASN A 19 6.76 -18.44 -9.88
CA ASN A 19 6.22 -17.44 -10.79
C ASN A 19 7.41 -16.62 -11.32
N PRO A 20 7.89 -16.87 -12.55
CA PRO A 20 9.06 -16.18 -13.08
C PRO A 20 8.85 -14.67 -13.14
N ILE A 21 7.60 -14.23 -13.34
CA ILE A 21 7.22 -12.81 -13.36
C ILE A 21 7.48 -12.16 -12.01
N LYS A 22 7.27 -12.89 -10.90
CA LYS A 22 7.51 -12.35 -9.56
C LYS A 22 8.98 -11.95 -9.37
N GLY A 23 9.92 -12.75 -9.88
CA GLY A 23 11.35 -12.43 -9.81
C GLY A 23 11.70 -11.19 -10.61
N ILE A 24 11.17 -11.07 -11.83
CA ILE A 24 11.39 -9.90 -12.69
C ILE A 24 10.85 -8.63 -12.02
N LEU A 25 9.65 -8.67 -11.44
CA LEU A 25 9.07 -7.53 -10.74
C LEU A 25 9.88 -7.12 -9.51
N ILE A 26 10.42 -8.09 -8.76
CA ILE A 26 11.30 -7.82 -7.62
C ILE A 26 12.59 -7.14 -8.10
N ASN A 27 13.22 -7.64 -9.16
CA ASN A 27 14.46 -7.06 -9.66
C ASN A 27 14.23 -5.65 -10.23
N HIS A 28 13.19 -5.46 -11.05
CA HIS A 28 12.85 -4.16 -11.62
C HIS A 28 12.52 -3.14 -10.54
N SER A 29 11.75 -3.53 -9.51
CA SER A 29 11.48 -2.63 -8.38
C SER A 29 12.76 -2.31 -7.60
N ALA A 30 13.62 -3.29 -7.34
CA ALA A 30 14.89 -3.05 -6.67
C ALA A 30 15.79 -2.08 -7.45
N GLU A 31 15.90 -2.25 -8.77
CA GLU A 31 16.67 -1.36 -9.64
C GLU A 31 16.11 0.07 -9.62
N TYR A 32 14.78 0.22 -9.71
CA TYR A 32 14.11 1.53 -9.71
C TYR A 32 14.35 2.36 -8.43
N PHE A 33 14.41 1.69 -7.28
CA PHE A 33 14.71 2.34 -5.99
C PHE A 33 16.21 2.42 -5.67
N SER A 34 17.06 1.73 -6.43
CA SER A 34 18.52 1.77 -6.24
C SER A 34 19.12 3.04 -6.84
N LYS A 35 20.14 3.59 -6.19
CA LYS A 35 20.86 4.77 -6.68
C LYS A 35 21.73 4.39 -7.88
N ARG A 36 21.62 5.16 -8.97
CA ARG A 36 22.46 5.01 -10.16
C ARG A 36 22.82 6.38 -10.74
N LEU A 37 23.88 6.40 -11.55
CA LEU A 37 24.20 7.60 -12.33
C LEU A 37 23.10 7.82 -13.36
N GLN A 38 22.43 8.96 -13.29
CA GLN A 38 21.35 9.32 -14.21
C GLN A 38 21.97 9.86 -15.51
N THR A 39 22.33 8.94 -16.40
CA THR A 39 22.85 9.26 -17.73
C THR A 39 21.81 9.00 -18.80
N ASP A 40 21.76 9.86 -19.81
CA ASP A 40 20.96 9.64 -21.01
C ASP A 40 21.53 8.48 -21.83
N ALA A 41 20.65 7.55 -22.22
CA ALA A 41 21.03 6.35 -22.97
C ALA A 41 21.58 6.64 -24.39
N ILE A 42 21.32 7.84 -24.93
CA ILE A 42 21.65 8.22 -26.31
C ILE A 42 22.85 9.17 -26.34
N SER A 43 22.84 10.21 -25.50
CA SER A 43 23.87 11.26 -25.50
C SER A 43 25.03 10.96 -24.55
N GLY A 44 24.86 10.04 -23.59
CA GLY A 44 25.80 9.83 -22.49
C GLY A 44 25.90 11.03 -21.53
N GLY A 45 25.09 12.08 -21.75
CA GLY A 45 24.97 13.25 -20.89
C GLY A 45 24.10 12.99 -19.68
N ALA A 46 23.84 14.01 -18.86
CA ALA A 46 22.93 13.89 -17.73
C ALA A 46 21.49 13.71 -18.21
N ARG A 47 20.73 12.83 -17.54
CA ARG A 47 19.31 12.61 -17.85
C ARG A 47 18.53 13.91 -17.68
N GLU A 48 17.73 14.25 -18.68
CA GLU A 48 16.81 15.39 -18.60
C GLU A 48 15.44 14.94 -18.07
N ILE A 49 14.93 15.67 -17.08
CA ILE A 49 13.56 15.50 -16.58
C ILE A 49 12.68 16.63 -17.12
N GLN A 50 11.47 16.27 -17.54
CA GLN A 50 10.46 17.23 -17.95
C GLN A 50 9.68 17.67 -16.72
N ARG A 51 9.79 18.95 -16.36
CA ARG A 51 8.99 19.55 -15.30
C ARG A 51 7.89 20.39 -15.91
N ALA A 52 6.65 20.09 -15.56
CA ALA A 52 5.55 20.95 -15.92
C ALA A 52 5.46 22.15 -14.96
N ARG A 53 5.19 23.33 -15.51
CA ARG A 53 4.84 24.52 -14.74
C ARG A 53 3.70 25.25 -15.43
N LEU A 54 2.70 25.65 -14.66
CA LEU A 54 1.66 26.56 -15.13
C LEU A 54 2.20 27.99 -15.06
N VAL A 55 2.27 28.66 -16.21
CA VAL A 55 2.64 30.07 -16.32
C VAL A 55 1.39 30.84 -16.70
N GLN A 56 1.11 31.91 -15.96
CA GLN A 56 0.05 32.85 -16.29
C GLN A 56 0.67 34.00 -17.09
N GLU A 57 0.22 34.14 -18.33
CA GLU A 57 0.61 35.28 -19.18
C GLU A 57 -0.15 36.55 -18.73
N THR A 58 0.32 37.72 -19.16
CA THR A 58 -0.25 39.04 -18.84
C THR A 58 -1.72 39.17 -19.21
N ASP A 59 -2.19 38.34 -20.15
CA ASP A 59 -3.55 38.35 -20.69
C ASP A 59 -4.50 37.43 -19.91
N GLY A 60 -4.06 36.88 -18.77
CA GLY A 60 -4.85 36.02 -17.89
C GLY A 60 -5.02 34.57 -18.39
N THR A 61 -4.46 34.22 -19.55
CA THR A 61 -4.46 32.84 -20.07
C THR A 61 -3.40 32.01 -19.34
N ILE A 62 -3.80 30.83 -18.85
CA ILE A 62 -2.91 29.88 -18.16
C ILE A 62 -2.40 28.88 -19.20
N ARG A 63 -1.07 28.78 -19.37
CA ARG A 63 -0.44 27.75 -20.22
C ARG A 63 0.42 26.81 -19.38
N LYS A 64 0.41 25.53 -19.75
CA LYS A 64 1.32 24.51 -19.20
C LYS A 64 2.61 24.55 -20.02
N VAL A 65 3.67 25.10 -19.42
CA VAL A 65 5.03 25.09 -19.98
C VAL A 65 5.72 23.84 -19.46
N ILE A 66 6.43 23.15 -20.35
CA ILE A 66 7.25 21.98 -20.01
C ILE A 66 8.70 22.42 -20.09
N ASP A 67 9.35 22.57 -18.93
CA ASP A 67 10.77 22.91 -18.83
C ASP A 67 11.57 21.61 -18.81
N THR A 68 12.56 21.46 -19.70
CA THR A 68 13.53 20.37 -19.65
C THR A 68 14.66 20.78 -18.69
N VAL A 69 14.78 20.06 -17.57
CA VAL A 69 15.79 20.31 -16.54
C VAL A 69 16.79 19.16 -16.54
N PRO A 70 18.07 19.39 -16.85
CA PRO A 70 19.10 18.37 -16.76
C PRO A 70 19.38 18.03 -15.28
N LEU A 71 19.48 16.74 -14.95
CA LEU A 71 19.85 16.25 -13.61
C LEU A 71 21.36 16.34 -13.39
N THR A 72 21.88 17.56 -13.33
CA THR A 72 23.31 17.84 -13.11
C THR A 72 23.59 18.44 -11.74
N ASP A 73 24.77 18.14 -11.20
CA ASP A 73 25.32 18.84 -10.04
C ASP A 73 25.82 20.26 -10.44
N SER A 74 26.24 21.08 -9.47
CA SER A 74 26.81 22.42 -9.70
C SER A 74 27.99 22.44 -10.67
N ASN A 75 28.63 21.28 -10.85
CA ASN A 75 29.80 21.06 -11.71
C ASN A 75 29.44 20.46 -13.08
N GLY A 76 28.15 20.25 -13.39
CA GLY A 76 27.70 19.71 -14.69
C GLY A 76 27.81 18.19 -14.82
N PHE A 77 28.21 17.47 -13.78
CA PHE A 77 28.24 16.00 -13.78
C PHE A 77 26.85 15.40 -13.50
N PRO A 78 26.55 14.21 -14.06
CA PRO A 78 25.28 13.55 -13.81
C PRO A 78 25.12 13.20 -12.33
N LEU A 79 23.94 13.48 -11.79
CA LEU A 79 23.65 13.27 -10.39
C LEU A 79 23.46 11.77 -10.10
N ASN A 80 23.90 11.32 -8.92
CA ASN A 80 23.74 9.93 -8.47
C ASN A 80 22.47 9.80 -7.62
N LEU A 81 21.36 9.51 -8.27
CA LEU A 81 20.04 9.36 -7.64
C LEU A 81 19.29 8.14 -8.15
N SER A 82 18.32 7.68 -7.37
CA SER A 82 17.40 6.63 -7.83
C SER A 82 16.46 7.16 -8.93
N ASP A 83 15.96 6.26 -9.77
CA ASP A 83 14.95 6.63 -10.77
C ASP A 83 13.68 7.14 -10.11
N PHE A 84 13.31 6.55 -8.97
CA PHE A 84 12.21 7.03 -8.14
C PHE A 84 12.37 8.49 -7.72
N GLU A 85 13.53 8.87 -7.19
CA GLU A 85 13.79 10.26 -6.80
C GLU A 85 13.74 11.21 -8.01
N ALA A 86 14.25 10.77 -9.16
CA ALA A 86 14.23 11.55 -10.40
C ALA A 86 12.80 11.82 -10.87
N ASP A 87 11.96 10.77 -10.86
CA ASP A 87 10.57 10.88 -11.27
C ASP A 87 9.78 11.71 -10.25
N MET A 88 9.99 11.52 -8.94
CA MET A 88 9.37 12.36 -7.91
C MET A 88 9.69 13.85 -8.08
N LEU A 89 10.91 14.19 -8.52
CA LEU A 89 11.30 15.56 -8.83
C LEU A 89 10.56 16.12 -10.07
N ALA A 90 10.28 15.27 -11.06
CA ALA A 90 9.57 15.63 -12.28
C ALA A 90 8.05 15.85 -12.05
N LEU A 91 7.45 15.13 -11.10
CA LEU A 91 6.02 15.27 -10.77
C LEU A 91 5.69 16.66 -10.19
N ASP A 92 4.46 17.09 -10.46
CA ASP A 92 3.88 18.29 -9.86
C ASP A 92 3.76 18.14 -8.32
N PRO A 93 3.87 19.23 -7.54
CA PRO A 93 3.85 19.15 -6.08
C PRO A 93 2.63 18.41 -5.52
N ALA A 94 1.45 18.61 -6.11
CA ALA A 94 0.22 17.94 -5.67
C ALA A 94 0.27 16.42 -5.93
N GLU A 95 0.77 16.01 -7.09
CA GLU A 95 0.88 14.60 -7.47
C GLU A 95 1.95 13.89 -6.64
N ARG A 96 3.07 14.55 -6.35
CA ARG A 96 4.13 14.06 -5.44
C ARG A 96 3.57 13.75 -4.06
N MET A 97 2.84 14.69 -3.46
CA MET A 97 2.20 14.49 -2.14
C MET A 97 1.24 13.30 -2.16
N SER A 98 0.48 13.13 -3.25
CA SER A 98 -0.44 12.00 -3.39
C SER A 98 0.28 10.65 -3.52
N ALA A 99 1.43 10.63 -4.20
CA ALA A 99 2.23 9.43 -4.38
C ALA A 99 2.87 8.98 -3.06
N GLU A 100 3.45 9.92 -2.32
CA GLU A 100 4.01 9.66 -0.99
C GLU A 100 2.95 9.15 -0.01
N LEU A 101 1.75 9.73 -0.04
CA LEU A 101 0.64 9.28 0.79
C LEU A 101 0.25 7.82 0.47
N LYS A 102 0.22 7.42 -0.80
CA LYS A 102 -0.05 6.02 -1.20
C LYS A 102 1.03 5.06 -0.71
N ILE A 103 2.31 5.47 -0.74
CA ILE A 103 3.41 4.66 -0.22
C ILE A 103 3.26 4.48 1.30
N LEU A 104 2.94 5.57 2.01
CA LEU A 104 2.68 5.54 3.45
C LEU A 104 1.48 4.66 3.80
N GLU A 105 0.39 4.70 3.03
CA GLU A 105 -0.77 3.83 3.24
C GLU A 105 -0.45 2.35 3.09
N PHE A 106 0.52 2.00 2.25
CA PHE A 106 0.94 0.61 2.09
C PHE A 106 1.79 0.12 3.27
N HIS A 107 2.62 1.00 3.85
CA HIS A 107 3.50 0.64 4.96
C HIS A 107 2.84 0.80 6.34
N THR A 108 1.94 1.76 6.51
CA THR A 108 1.26 2.01 7.77
C THR A 108 -0.03 1.19 7.83
N PRO A 109 -0.18 0.29 8.82
CA PRO A 109 -1.43 -0.41 9.01
C PRO A 109 -2.56 0.61 9.24
N ARG A 110 -3.53 0.65 8.32
CA ARG A 110 -4.75 1.41 8.56
C ARG A 110 -5.41 0.81 9.80
N MET A 111 -5.58 1.63 10.84
CA MET A 111 -6.38 1.25 12.00
C MET A 111 -7.80 0.99 11.50
N LYS A 112 -8.10 -0.28 11.19
CA LYS A 112 -9.48 -0.72 11.06
C LYS A 112 -10.07 -0.51 12.44
N SER A 113 -11.08 0.35 12.55
CA SER A 113 -11.94 0.33 13.73
C SER A 113 -12.38 -1.12 13.90
N GLN A 114 -11.93 -1.77 14.98
CA GLN A 114 -12.64 -2.95 15.43
C GLN A 114 -14.05 -2.44 15.72
N ASP A 115 -15.04 -2.91 14.97
CA ASP A 115 -16.41 -2.86 15.44
C ASP A 115 -16.37 -3.56 16.79
N ILE A 116 -16.51 -2.78 17.86
CA ILE A 116 -16.61 -3.30 19.21
C ILE A 116 -17.89 -4.13 19.18
N ASN A 117 -17.75 -5.42 18.96
CA ASN A 117 -18.85 -6.35 19.07
C ASN A 117 -19.20 -6.35 20.57
N MET A 118 -20.17 -5.54 20.95
CA MET A 118 -20.78 -5.54 22.30
C MET A 118 -21.65 -6.80 22.47
N GLU A 119 -21.16 -7.95 22.02
CA GLU A 119 -21.58 -9.22 22.58
C GLU A 119 -20.98 -9.24 23.98
N VAL A 120 -21.78 -8.73 24.91
CA VAL A 120 -21.65 -8.96 26.34
C VAL A 120 -21.17 -10.39 26.52
N ASN A 121 -20.00 -10.56 27.16
CA ASN A 121 -19.46 -11.83 27.61
C ASN A 121 -20.45 -12.51 28.57
N MET A 122 -21.56 -13.00 28.04
CA MET A 122 -22.23 -14.15 28.58
C MET A 122 -21.39 -15.31 28.07
N GLY A 123 -20.63 -15.95 28.96
CA GLY A 123 -19.94 -17.21 28.64
C GLY A 123 -20.90 -18.21 28.00
N PRO A 124 -20.41 -19.33 27.45
CA PRO A 124 -21.24 -20.27 26.67
C PRO A 124 -22.40 -20.78 27.52
N ARG A 125 -23.54 -20.08 27.45
CA ARG A 125 -24.78 -20.52 28.08
C ARG A 125 -25.32 -21.63 27.22
N THR A 126 -25.57 -22.77 27.85
CA THR A 126 -26.30 -23.83 27.16
C THR A 126 -27.73 -23.34 26.92
N ILE A 127 -28.42 -23.97 25.96
CA ILE A 127 -29.84 -23.68 25.72
C ILE A 127 -30.66 -23.93 26.99
N GLU A 128 -30.19 -24.80 27.88
CA GLU A 128 -30.79 -25.08 29.19
C GLU A 128 -30.71 -23.85 30.11
N ASP A 129 -29.56 -23.16 30.15
CA ASP A 129 -29.37 -21.94 30.97
C ASP A 129 -30.25 -20.78 30.48
N THR A 130 -30.45 -20.66 29.17
CA THR A 130 -31.33 -19.62 28.59
C THR A 130 -32.80 -19.93 28.83
N LEU A 131 -33.20 -21.19 28.73
CA LEU A 131 -34.56 -21.63 29.06
C LEU A 131 -34.85 -21.53 30.56
N LYS A 132 -33.90 -21.86 31.46
CA LYS A 132 -34.07 -21.70 32.92
C LYS A 132 -34.27 -20.23 33.29
N ALA A 133 -33.48 -19.31 32.71
CA ALA A 133 -33.62 -17.88 32.92
C ALA A 133 -34.94 -17.30 32.37
N LEU A 134 -35.45 -17.83 31.25
CA LEU A 134 -36.72 -17.38 30.65
C LEU A 134 -37.95 -17.99 31.32
N CYS A 135 -37.83 -19.19 31.92
CA CYS A 135 -38.93 -19.86 32.64
C CYS A 135 -39.15 -19.33 34.07
N GLY A 136 -38.40 -18.33 34.52
CA GLY A 136 -38.60 -17.74 35.87
C GLY A 136 -38.23 -18.67 37.03
N CYS A 137 -37.68 -19.86 36.77
CA CYS A 137 -37.20 -20.79 37.79
C CYS A 137 -35.78 -20.46 38.26
N GLY A 138 -35.54 -19.18 38.56
CA GLY A 138 -34.37 -18.76 39.32
C GLY A 138 -34.72 -18.80 40.79
N GLU A 139 -34.34 -19.89 41.46
CA GLU A 139 -34.04 -19.99 42.90
C GLU A 139 -34.68 -18.88 43.76
N GLU A 140 -35.92 -19.12 44.17
CA GLU A 140 -36.36 -18.75 45.51
C GLU A 140 -35.52 -19.61 46.48
N ASP A 141 -34.31 -19.15 46.80
CA ASP A 141 -33.60 -19.65 47.97
C ASP A 141 -33.94 -18.73 49.16
N GLU A 142 -34.69 -19.37 50.06
CA GLU A 142 -35.02 -19.04 51.43
C GLU A 142 -33.87 -18.36 52.18
N ASP A 143 -34.12 -17.17 52.73
CA ASP A 143 -33.50 -16.63 53.94
C ASP A 143 -34.37 -15.48 54.49
N GLU A 144 -35.50 -15.83 55.13
CA GLU A 144 -36.05 -15.25 56.39
C GLU A 144 -37.34 -15.96 56.84
#